data_AF-A0A9E6FEC2-F1
#
_entry.id   AF-A0A9E6FEC2-F1
#
_cell.length_a   1.000
_cell.length_b   1.000
_cell.length_c   1.000
_cell.angle_alpha   90.00
_cell.angle_beta   90.00
_cell.angle_gamma   90.00
#
_symmetry.space_group_name_H-M   'P 1'
#
loop_
_entity.id
_entity.type
_entity.pdbx_description
1 polymer ?
#
loop_
_entity_poly.entity_id
_entity_poly.type
_entity_poly.pdbx_seq_one_letter_code
_entity_poly.pdbx_strand_id
1 'polypeptide(L)'
;MQRLKNIKAFSLLELIVVITLIGIMLLVTYAPYSYYQTKAKVRMTIKDVAQSIYEARNMAINGYNEGSGSISVGLFFDVDTTPNTITFFSFPYSYTGTQIIPQDNGIIKIIKKEEFPSGVQVKDIGGYKKGLLFFQAISGDGSYFYWENTPEKKEFEEDYIAIKIAYGDSSSNNLSGIVKYYTPTNIVDY
;
A
#
# COMPACT_ATOMS: atom_id res chain seq x y z
N MET A 1 -43.77 -41.44 -34.34
CA MET A 1 -42.60 -42.18 -33.79
C MET A 1 -41.32 -41.48 -34.22
N GLN A 2 -40.70 -40.69 -33.33
CA GLN A 2 -39.39 -40.09 -33.60
C GLN A 2 -38.30 -41.13 -33.35
N ARG A 3 -37.43 -41.37 -34.35
CA ARG A 3 -36.23 -42.19 -34.21
C ARG A 3 -35.28 -41.50 -33.22
N LEU A 4 -34.97 -42.16 -32.10
CA LEU A 4 -33.87 -41.79 -31.22
C LEU A 4 -32.58 -41.83 -32.04
N LYS A 5 -32.00 -40.66 -32.27
CA LYS A 5 -30.71 -40.48 -32.95
C LYS A 5 -29.64 -41.17 -32.10
N ASN A 6 -28.92 -42.13 -32.67
CA ASN A 6 -27.79 -42.78 -32.00
C ASN A 6 -26.69 -41.73 -31.77
N ILE A 7 -26.59 -41.21 -30.55
CA ILE A 7 -25.54 -40.27 -30.16
C ILE A 7 -24.30 -41.11 -29.86
N LYS A 8 -23.25 -40.98 -30.68
CA LYS A 8 -21.98 -41.66 -30.43
C LYS A 8 -21.40 -41.13 -29.11
N ALA A 9 -21.27 -42.01 -28.11
CA ALA A 9 -20.60 -41.70 -26.87
C ALA A 9 -19.08 -41.64 -27.07
N PHE A 10 -18.40 -40.83 -26.27
CA PHE A 10 -16.94 -40.73 -26.22
C PHE A 10 -16.34 -42.08 -25.79
N SER A 11 -15.23 -42.50 -26.42
CA SER A 11 -14.52 -43.70 -25.95
C SER A 11 -13.74 -43.41 -24.67
N LEU A 12 -13.52 -44.44 -23.86
CA LEU A 12 -12.76 -44.34 -22.60
C LEU A 12 -11.34 -43.79 -22.84
N LEU A 13 -10.70 -44.19 -23.94
CA LEU A 13 -9.36 -43.76 -24.28
C LEU A 13 -9.31 -42.28 -24.64
N GLU A 14 -10.28 -41.79 -25.43
CA GLU A 14 -10.37 -40.36 -25.76
C GLU A 14 -10.59 -39.51 -24.50
N LEU A 15 -11.37 -40.01 -23.53
CA LEU A 15 -11.58 -39.32 -22.25
C LEU A 15 -10.29 -39.21 -21.43
N ILE A 16 -9.50 -40.28 -21.34
CA ILE A 16 -8.21 -40.27 -20.62
C ILE A 16 -7.23 -39.29 -21.27
N VAL A 17 -7.18 -39.26 -22.60
CA VAL A 17 -6.31 -38.33 -23.34
C VAL A 17 -6.73 -36.88 -23.08
N VAL A 18 -8.03 -36.58 -23.11
CA VAL A 18 -8.54 -35.22 -22.85
C VAL A 18 -8.23 -34.75 -21.43
N ILE A 19 -8.47 -35.59 -20.40
CA ILE A 19 -8.17 -35.24 -19.01
C ILE A 19 -6.67 -34.98 -18.82
N THR A 20 -5.83 -35.80 -19.45
CA THR A 20 -4.37 -35.63 -19.40
C THR A 20 -3.92 -34.30 -20.02
N LEU A 21 -4.48 -33.95 -21.18
CA LEU A 21 -4.19 -32.68 -21.86
C LEU A 21 -4.63 -31.48 -21.01
N ILE A 22 -5.81 -31.54 -20.39
CA ILE A 22 -6.30 -30.50 -19.48
C ILE A 22 -5.34 -30.36 -18.28
N GLY A 23 -4.88 -31.47 -17.70
CA GLY A 23 -3.92 -31.47 -16.60
C GLY A 23 -2.61 -30.76 -16.96
N ILE A 24 -2.04 -31.07 -18.13
CA ILE A 24 -0.82 -30.41 -18.64
C ILE A 24 -1.07 -28.91 -18.83
N MET A 25 -2.18 -28.53 -19.45
CA MET A 25 -2.52 -27.12 -19.67
C MET A 25 -2.66 -26.33 -18.35
N LEU A 26 -3.28 -26.92 -17.33
CA LEU A 26 -3.44 -26.29 -16.02
C LEU A 26 -2.08 -26.03 -15.34
N LEU A 27 -1.16 -27.01 -15.39
CA LEU A 27 0.17 -26.86 -14.82
C LEU A 27 0.98 -25.75 -15.50
N VAL A 28 0.92 -25.69 -16.84
CA VAL A 28 1.63 -24.65 -17.61
C VAL A 28 1.03 -23.26 -17.35
N THR A 29 -0.27 -23.16 -17.08
CA THR A 29 -0.95 -21.87 -16.87
C THR A 29 -0.81 -21.34 -15.44
N TYR A 30 -0.67 -22.23 -14.45
CA TYR A 30 -0.68 -21.83 -13.03
C TYR A 30 0.50 -20.92 -12.65
N ALA A 31 1.73 -21.29 -13.02
CA ALA A 31 2.92 -20.52 -12.68
C ALA A 31 2.91 -19.07 -13.22
N PRO A 32 2.66 -18.81 -14.53
CA PRO A 32 2.58 -17.45 -15.03
C PRO A 32 1.39 -16.69 -14.43
N TYR A 33 0.25 -17.35 -14.22
CA TYR A 33 -0.91 -16.72 -13.58
C TYR A 33 -0.59 -16.19 -12.18
N SER A 34 0.03 -17.02 -11.33
CA SER A 34 0.43 -16.63 -9.97
C SER A 34 1.41 -15.45 -9.98
N TYR A 35 2.38 -15.47 -10.91
CA TYR A 35 3.33 -14.38 -11.08
C TYR A 35 2.65 -13.06 -11.46
N TYR A 36 1.75 -13.07 -12.45
CA TYR A 36 1.02 -11.88 -12.87
C TYR A 36 0.06 -11.36 -11.81
N GLN A 37 -0.60 -12.25 -11.06
CA GLN A 37 -1.45 -11.86 -9.94
C GLN A 37 -0.64 -11.13 -8.85
N THR A 38 0.55 -11.66 -8.53
CA THR A 38 1.45 -11.05 -7.54
C THR A 38 1.94 -9.68 -7.99
N LYS A 39 2.35 -9.55 -9.25
CA LYS A 39 2.74 -8.28 -9.87
C LYS A 39 1.61 -7.26 -9.88
N ALA A 40 0.38 -7.71 -10.14
CA ALA A 40 -0.80 -6.84 -10.10
C ALA A 40 -1.09 -6.32 -8.69
N LYS A 41 -0.98 -7.17 -7.66
CA LYS A 41 -1.14 -6.76 -6.26
C LYS A 41 -0.16 -5.65 -5.88
N VAL A 42 1.14 -5.81 -6.20
CA VAL A 42 2.16 -4.80 -5.90
C VAL A 42 1.83 -3.47 -6.59
N ARG A 43 1.47 -3.50 -7.88
CA ARG A 43 1.09 -2.30 -8.64
C ARG A 43 -0.15 -1.61 -8.09
N MET A 44 -1.13 -2.38 -7.62
CA MET A 44 -2.32 -1.85 -6.96
C MET A 44 -1.93 -1.16 -5.66
N THR A 45 -1.14 -1.82 -4.79
CA THR A 45 -0.70 -1.23 -3.52
C THR A 45 0.13 0.04 -3.71
N ILE A 46 0.97 0.12 -4.74
CA ILE A 46 1.70 1.34 -5.09
C ILE A 46 0.74 2.51 -5.37
N LYS A 47 -0.32 2.25 -6.14
CA LYS A 47 -1.37 3.24 -6.42
C LYS A 47 -2.17 3.59 -5.18
N ASP A 48 -2.50 2.60 -4.36
CA ASP A 48 -3.23 2.79 -3.11
C ASP A 48 -2.43 3.70 -2.19
N VAL A 49 -1.15 3.41 -1.94
CA VAL A 49 -0.25 4.25 -1.12
C VAL A 49 -0.15 5.68 -1.66
N ALA A 50 -0.02 5.84 -2.97
CA ALA A 50 -0.01 7.17 -3.59
C ALA A 50 -1.34 7.91 -3.36
N GLN A 51 -2.47 7.22 -3.49
CA GLN A 51 -3.79 7.76 -3.19
C GLN A 51 -3.94 8.10 -1.71
N SER A 52 -3.43 7.27 -0.79
CA SER A 52 -3.46 7.51 0.66
C SER A 52 -2.72 8.80 1.02
N ILE A 53 -1.61 9.10 0.35
CA ILE A 53 -0.87 10.36 0.51
C ILE A 53 -1.73 11.55 0.11
N TYR A 54 -2.37 11.51 -1.07
CA TYR A 54 -3.26 12.57 -1.52
C TYR A 54 -4.48 12.72 -0.61
N GLU A 55 -5.05 11.61 -0.15
CA GLU A 55 -6.19 11.60 0.76
C GLU A 55 -5.83 12.22 2.11
N ALA A 56 -4.70 11.82 2.72
CA ALA A 56 -4.22 12.39 3.97
C ALA A 56 -4.02 13.91 3.87
N ARG A 57 -3.41 14.37 2.78
CA ARG A 57 -3.24 15.80 2.51
C ARG A 57 -4.58 16.51 2.35
N ASN A 58 -5.50 15.95 1.56
CA ASN A 58 -6.82 16.54 1.35
C ASN A 58 -7.63 16.61 2.64
N MET A 59 -7.49 15.61 3.53
CA MET A 59 -8.09 15.64 4.87
C MET A 59 -7.49 16.74 5.75
N ALA A 60 -6.18 16.99 5.67
CA ALA A 60 -5.54 18.08 6.42
C ALA A 60 -5.99 19.47 5.93
N ILE A 61 -6.14 19.65 4.61
CA ILE A 61 -6.55 20.94 4.01
C ILE A 61 -8.04 21.22 4.27
N ASN A 62 -8.90 20.26 3.95
CA ASN A 62 -10.35 20.47 3.97
C ASN A 62 -10.99 20.12 5.32
N GLY A 63 -10.22 19.55 6.25
CA GLY A 63 -10.72 19.02 7.52
C GLY A 63 -11.25 17.59 7.40
N TYR A 64 -11.51 16.99 8.55
CA TYR A 64 -12.06 15.65 8.70
C TYR A 64 -13.40 15.73 9.42
N ASN A 65 -14.42 15.05 8.88
CA ASN A 65 -15.83 15.27 9.20
C ASN A 65 -16.30 14.86 10.62
N GLU A 66 -15.41 14.53 11.55
CA GLU A 66 -15.77 14.14 12.93
C GLU A 66 -15.87 15.31 13.92
N GLY A 67 -16.32 16.48 13.46
CA GLY A 67 -16.72 17.60 14.35
C GLY A 67 -15.59 18.29 15.11
N SER A 68 -14.34 17.96 14.82
CA SER A 68 -13.18 18.76 15.21
C SER A 68 -12.84 19.69 14.05
N GLY A 69 -12.39 20.92 14.35
CA GLY A 69 -12.05 21.91 13.33
C GLY A 69 -10.89 21.48 12.43
N SER A 70 -10.11 22.42 11.89
CA SER A 70 -8.93 22.08 11.09
C SER A 70 -7.99 21.15 11.88
N ILE A 71 -7.76 19.93 11.38
CA ILE A 71 -6.84 18.96 11.98
C ILE A 71 -5.66 18.71 11.04
N SER A 72 -4.51 18.41 11.62
CA SER A 72 -3.37 17.92 10.86
C SER A 72 -3.48 16.41 10.72
N VAL A 73 -2.97 15.84 9.64
CA VAL A 73 -3.10 14.41 9.36
C VAL A 73 -1.72 13.81 9.14
N GLY A 74 -1.45 12.66 9.75
CA GLY A 74 -0.21 11.93 9.55
C GLY A 74 -0.46 10.55 8.97
N LEU A 75 0.30 10.20 7.94
CA LEU A 75 0.32 8.88 7.33
C LEU A 75 1.52 8.11 7.90
N PHE A 76 1.23 7.15 8.77
CA PHE A 76 2.22 6.37 9.49
C PHE A 76 2.43 5.00 8.86
N PHE A 77 3.69 4.60 8.83
CA PHE A 77 4.15 3.33 8.33
C PHE A 77 5.13 2.69 9.33
N ASP A 78 4.96 1.40 9.61
CA ASP A 78 5.81 0.61 10.50
C ASP A 78 6.24 -0.69 9.79
N VAL A 79 7.46 -0.71 9.27
CA VAL A 79 8.04 -1.83 8.51
C VAL A 79 8.36 -3.03 9.40
N ASP A 80 8.51 -2.85 10.71
CA ASP A 80 8.90 -3.94 11.60
C ASP A 80 7.69 -4.64 12.21
N THR A 81 6.65 -3.88 12.55
CA THR A 81 5.51 -4.37 13.33
C THR A 81 4.29 -4.65 12.46
N THR A 82 3.98 -3.74 11.53
CA THR A 82 2.78 -3.82 10.67
C THR A 82 3.12 -3.43 9.23
N PRO A 83 4.01 -4.19 8.56
CA PRO A 83 4.56 -3.77 7.27
C PRO A 83 3.54 -3.79 6.13
N ASN A 84 2.39 -4.42 6.34
CA ASN A 84 1.29 -4.52 5.40
C ASN A 84 0.16 -3.51 5.69
N THR A 85 0.41 -2.48 6.50
CA THR A 85 -0.63 -1.53 6.92
C THR A 85 -0.15 -0.10 6.84
N ILE A 86 -1.03 0.79 6.41
CA ILE A 86 -0.89 2.24 6.57
C ILE A 86 -1.89 2.71 7.62
N THR A 87 -1.42 3.52 8.57
CA THR A 87 -2.30 4.08 9.61
C THR A 87 -2.37 5.59 9.47
N PHE A 88 -3.58 6.13 9.41
CA PHE A 88 -3.84 7.55 9.40
C PHE A 88 -4.10 8.01 10.83
N PHE A 89 -3.37 9.02 11.24
CA PHE A 89 -3.52 9.69 12.52
C PHE A 89 -4.04 11.10 12.33
N SER A 90 -4.99 11.51 13.15
CA SER A 90 -5.35 12.92 13.32
C SER A 90 -4.53 13.54 14.45
N PHE A 91 -4.09 14.78 14.23
CA PHE A 91 -3.37 15.58 15.20
C PHE A 91 -4.11 16.92 15.38
N PRO A 92 -4.11 17.49 16.60
CA PRO A 92 -4.64 18.83 16.83
C PRO A 92 -3.96 19.87 15.95
N TYR A 93 -4.71 20.92 15.59
CA TYR A 93 -4.22 22.07 14.83
C TYR A 93 -2.90 22.66 15.35
N SER A 94 -2.72 22.68 16.68
CA SER A 94 -1.57 23.26 17.37
C SER A 94 -0.28 22.45 17.26
N TYR A 95 -0.32 21.23 16.71
CA TYR A 95 0.89 20.42 16.53
C TYR A 95 1.78 21.01 15.43
N THR A 96 2.92 21.54 15.85
CA THR A 96 3.95 22.15 15.01
C THR A 96 5.21 21.29 15.01
N GLY A 97 5.07 20.01 14.64
CA GLY A 97 6.12 19.20 14.01
C GLY A 97 7.55 19.21 14.59
N THR A 98 7.76 19.42 15.89
CA THR A 98 9.10 19.29 16.50
C THR A 98 9.35 17.88 17.00
N GLN A 99 8.33 17.22 17.58
CA GLN A 99 8.31 15.80 17.91
C GLN A 99 6.88 15.28 17.78
N ILE A 100 6.68 14.22 16.97
CA ILE A 100 5.36 13.61 16.77
C ILE A 100 5.47 12.11 17.06
N ILE A 101 4.65 11.64 17.98
CA ILE A 101 4.53 10.22 18.30
C ILE A 101 3.16 9.74 17.80
N PRO A 102 3.09 8.86 16.79
CA PRO A 102 1.83 8.34 16.25
C PRO A 102 1.27 7.25 17.16
N GLN A 103 0.73 7.66 18.30
CA GLN A 103 0.09 6.77 19.26
C GLN A 103 -1.29 7.31 19.59
N ASP A 104 -2.29 6.44 19.53
CA ASP A 104 -3.64 6.80 19.98
C ASP A 104 -3.61 7.05 21.49
N ASN A 105 -3.92 8.29 21.88
CA ASN A 105 -3.96 8.73 23.27
C ASN A 105 -5.19 9.61 23.54
N GLY A 106 -6.20 9.56 22.67
CA GLY A 106 -7.40 10.39 22.73
C GLY A 106 -7.24 11.82 22.20
N ILE A 107 -6.03 12.37 22.20
CA ILE A 107 -5.70 13.65 21.55
C ILE A 107 -5.29 13.40 20.09
N ILE A 108 -4.37 12.47 19.91
CA ILE A 108 -4.01 11.89 18.62
C ILE A 108 -4.90 10.67 18.46
N LYS A 109 -5.62 10.56 17.34
CA LYS A 109 -6.55 9.45 17.09
C LYS A 109 -6.24 8.75 15.79
N ILE A 110 -6.47 7.45 15.75
CA ILE A 110 -6.46 6.71 14.50
C ILE A 110 -7.78 6.99 13.78
N ILE A 111 -7.71 7.59 12.60
CA ILE A 111 -8.90 7.93 11.80
C ILE A 111 -9.15 6.91 10.69
N LYS A 112 -8.10 6.20 10.24
CA LYS A 112 -8.19 5.20 9.18
C LYS A 112 -7.03 4.21 9.27
N LYS A 113 -7.28 2.96 8.92
CA LYS A 113 -6.25 1.96 8.64
C LYS A 113 -6.52 1.33 7.29
N GLU A 114 -5.48 1.16 6.50
CA GLU A 114 -5.54 0.50 5.20
C GLU A 114 -4.60 -0.70 5.21
N GLU A 115 -5.15 -1.88 4.94
CA GLU A 115 -4.39 -3.12 4.86
C GLU A 115 -4.09 -3.48 3.40
N PHE A 116 -2.86 -3.91 3.15
CA PHE A 116 -2.43 -4.33 1.83
C PHE A 116 -2.89 -5.74 1.50
N PRO A 117 -3.02 -6.08 0.20
CA PRO A 117 -3.24 -7.45 -0.23
C PRO A 117 -2.20 -8.39 0.36
N SER A 118 -2.64 -9.59 0.75
CA SER A 118 -1.77 -10.62 1.33
C SER A 118 -0.49 -10.82 0.53
N GLY A 119 0.63 -10.78 1.25
CA GLY A 119 2.00 -10.93 0.77
C GLY A 119 2.67 -9.63 0.31
N VAL A 120 1.95 -8.52 0.16
CA VAL A 120 2.53 -7.20 -0.15
C VAL A 120 2.83 -6.42 1.13
N GLN A 121 3.98 -5.75 1.17
CA GLN A 121 4.45 -5.02 2.34
C GLN A 121 5.35 -3.83 1.99
N VAL A 122 5.41 -2.83 2.87
CA VAL A 122 6.44 -1.79 2.86
C VAL A 122 7.75 -2.41 3.34
N LYS A 123 8.84 -2.11 2.64
CA LYS A 123 10.19 -2.60 2.93
C LYS A 123 11.11 -1.58 3.55
N ASP A 124 10.91 -0.32 3.17
CA ASP A 124 11.81 0.78 3.48
C ASP A 124 11.11 2.10 3.20
N ILE A 125 11.43 3.11 3.99
CA ILE A 125 10.80 4.44 3.91
C ILE A 125 11.90 5.47 4.10
N GLY A 126 12.38 6.03 2.99
CA GLY A 126 13.46 7.01 3.01
C GLY A 126 14.73 6.53 3.72
N GLY A 127 14.97 5.21 3.75
CA GLY A 127 16.07 4.57 4.47
C GLY A 127 15.73 4.05 5.87
N TYR A 128 14.51 4.26 6.37
CA TYR A 128 14.11 3.95 7.75
C TYR A 128 12.99 2.92 7.83
N LYS A 129 12.89 2.28 9.00
CA LYS A 129 11.86 1.27 9.32
C LYS A 129 10.53 1.87 9.75
N LYS A 130 10.53 3.06 10.31
CA LYS A 130 9.32 3.73 10.77
C LYS A 130 9.34 5.16 10.28
N GLY A 131 8.22 5.59 9.72
CA GLY A 131 8.11 6.90 9.10
C GLY A 131 6.70 7.46 9.18
N LEU A 132 6.61 8.77 9.34
CA LEU A 132 5.37 9.52 9.35
C LEU A 132 5.44 10.67 8.35
N LEU A 133 4.57 10.64 7.34
CA LEU A 133 4.30 11.80 6.49
C LEU A 133 3.23 12.64 7.17
N PHE A 134 3.61 13.79 7.69
CA PHE A 134 2.72 14.71 8.38
C PHE A 134 2.28 15.84 7.44
N PHE A 135 0.99 16.12 7.40
CA PHE A 135 0.38 17.21 6.64
C PHE A 135 -0.25 18.19 7.61
N GLN A 136 0.21 19.43 7.57
CA GLN A 136 -0.31 20.48 8.44
C GLN A 136 -1.73 20.88 8.03
N ALA A 137 -2.58 21.10 9.03
CA ALA A 137 -3.93 21.59 8.85
C ALA A 137 -3.95 22.90 8.03
N ILE A 138 -4.98 23.07 7.18
CA ILE A 138 -5.21 24.25 6.32
C ILE A 138 -4.17 24.42 5.20
N SER A 139 -2.87 24.45 5.49
CA SER A 139 -1.84 24.63 4.45
C SER A 139 -1.60 23.37 3.63
N GLY A 140 -1.72 22.20 4.27
CA GLY A 140 -1.39 20.91 3.65
C GLY A 140 0.11 20.74 3.41
N ASP A 141 0.95 21.52 4.09
CA ASP A 141 2.40 21.43 3.99
C ASP A 141 2.89 20.09 4.54
N GLY A 142 3.66 19.38 3.74
CA GLY A 142 4.23 18.08 4.08
C GLY A 142 5.51 18.21 4.92
N SER A 143 5.62 17.42 5.97
CA SER A 143 6.84 17.16 6.73
C SER A 143 7.03 15.66 6.93
N TYR A 144 8.27 15.22 7.08
CA TYR A 144 8.56 13.81 7.35
C TYR A 144 9.32 13.64 8.64
N PHE A 145 8.88 12.63 9.37
CA PHE A 145 9.51 12.20 10.60
C PHE A 145 9.86 10.72 10.48
N TYR A 146 11.00 10.34 11.03
CA TYR A 146 11.45 8.96 11.11
C TYR A 146 11.96 8.69 12.53
N TRP A 147 12.03 7.40 12.88
CA TRP A 147 12.54 6.98 14.17
C TRP A 147 13.18 5.61 14.07
N GLU A 148 14.42 5.53 14.55
CA GLU A 148 15.05 4.26 14.95
C GLU A 148 14.82 4.00 16.44
N ASN A 149 15.04 5.02 17.28
CA ASN A 149 14.84 4.96 18.73
C ASN A 149 14.00 6.11 19.28
N THR A 150 14.19 7.33 18.75
CA THR A 150 13.45 8.54 19.12
C THR A 150 12.94 9.25 17.86
N PRO A 151 11.79 9.94 17.94
CA PRO A 151 11.23 10.63 16.78
C PRO A 151 12.06 11.85 16.39
N GLU A 152 12.58 11.82 15.17
CA GLU A 152 13.37 12.91 14.59
C GLU A 152 12.70 13.42 13.32
N LYS A 153 12.67 14.75 13.17
CA LYS A 153 12.26 15.38 11.93
C LYS A 153 13.41 15.25 10.93
N LYS A 154 13.13 14.76 9.71
CA LYS A 154 14.12 14.79 8.64
C LYS A 154 14.19 16.19 8.06
N GLU A 155 15.34 16.84 8.17
CA GLU A 155 15.69 17.92 7.25
C GLU A 155 16.14 17.27 5.94
N PHE A 156 15.45 17.59 4.85
CA PHE A 156 15.62 16.90 3.57
C PHE A 156 16.92 17.31 2.87
N GLU A 157 17.85 16.37 2.67
CA GLU A 157 18.96 16.53 1.71
C GLU A 157 18.52 16.25 0.25
N GLU A 158 17.53 15.37 0.07
CA GLU A 158 16.88 15.08 -1.22
C GLU A 158 15.42 15.59 -1.19
N ASP A 159 14.92 16.16 -2.29
CA ASP A 159 13.57 16.74 -2.40
C ASP A 159 12.40 15.75 -2.24
N TYR A 160 12.67 14.45 -2.00
CA TYR A 160 11.64 13.42 -1.93
C TYR A 160 11.91 12.29 -0.91
N ILE A 161 10.85 11.55 -0.61
CA ILE A 161 10.86 10.35 0.23
C ILE A 161 10.45 9.15 -0.59
N ALA A 162 11.29 8.12 -0.60
CA ALA A 162 11.01 6.85 -1.27
C ALA A 162 10.34 5.87 -0.31
N ILE A 163 9.12 5.43 -0.61
CA ILE A 163 8.42 4.34 0.07
C ILE A 163 8.55 3.10 -0.83
N LYS A 164 9.34 2.11 -0.40
CA LYS A 164 9.56 0.87 -1.15
C LYS A 164 8.50 -0.15 -0.78
N ILE A 165 7.81 -0.70 -1.77
CA ILE A 165 6.77 -1.71 -1.61
C ILE A 165 7.22 -2.97 -2.35
N ALA A 166 7.05 -4.14 -1.73
CA ALA A 166 7.42 -5.41 -2.34
C ALA A 166 6.49 -6.55 -1.94
N TYR A 167 6.47 -7.62 -2.74
CA TYR A 167 5.87 -8.88 -2.34
C TYR A 167 6.88 -9.79 -1.63
N GLY A 168 6.57 -10.21 -0.41
CA GLY A 168 7.49 -11.00 0.43
C GLY A 168 8.84 -10.30 0.57
N ASP A 169 9.94 -11.04 0.48
CA ASP A 169 11.31 -10.50 0.51
C ASP A 169 11.90 -10.24 -0.88
N SER A 170 11.05 -10.14 -1.92
CA SER A 170 11.54 -9.99 -3.28
C SER A 170 12.24 -8.65 -3.50
N SER A 171 13.47 -8.70 -3.98
CA SER A 171 14.22 -7.56 -4.52
C SER A 171 14.08 -7.44 -6.05
N SER A 172 13.27 -8.29 -6.68
CA SER A 172 13.05 -8.23 -8.12
C SER A 172 12.26 -6.97 -8.47
N ASN A 173 12.74 -6.20 -9.46
CA ASN A 173 12.04 -5.04 -10.02
C ASN A 173 10.62 -5.36 -10.52
N ASN A 174 10.29 -6.63 -10.75
CA ASN A 174 8.97 -7.04 -11.19
C ASN A 174 7.96 -7.24 -10.05
N LEU A 175 8.45 -7.46 -8.83
CA LEU A 175 7.64 -7.73 -7.63
C LEU A 175 7.93 -6.70 -6.51
N SER A 176 8.50 -5.57 -6.90
CA SER A 176 8.75 -4.42 -6.05
C SER A 176 8.51 -3.13 -6.83
N GLY A 177 8.30 -2.02 -6.13
CA GLY A 177 8.22 -0.70 -6.70
C GLY A 177 8.39 0.37 -5.63
N ILE A 178 8.45 1.63 -6.06
CA ILE A 178 8.80 2.76 -5.20
C ILE A 178 7.78 3.86 -5.43
N VAL A 179 7.15 4.34 -4.36
CA VAL A 179 6.39 5.60 -4.38
C VAL A 179 7.32 6.70 -3.90
N LYS A 180 7.49 7.75 -4.68
CA LYS A 180 8.26 8.94 -4.33
C LYS A 180 7.31 10.07 -3.97
N TYR A 181 7.46 10.63 -2.78
CA TYR A 181 6.73 11.81 -2.36
C TYR A 181 7.68 13.01 -2.26
N TYR A 182 7.49 14.00 -3.12
CA TYR A 182 8.28 15.23 -3.16
C TYR A 182 7.72 16.23 -2.17
N THR A 183 8.43 16.49 -1.07
CA THR A 183 7.93 17.34 0.01
C THR A 183 7.82 18.83 -0.36
N PRO A 184 8.72 19.43 -1.17
CA PRO A 184 8.60 20.85 -1.51
C PRO A 184 7.43 21.14 -2.46
N THR A 185 7.11 20.19 -3.34
CA THR A 185 6.09 20.35 -4.38
C THR A 185 4.79 19.62 -4.07
N ASN A 186 4.78 18.79 -3.03
CA ASN A 186 3.68 17.88 -2.66
C ASN A 186 3.25 16.95 -3.82
N ILE A 187 4.19 16.54 -4.66
CA ILE A 187 3.96 15.64 -5.80
C ILE A 187 4.19 14.18 -5.38
N VAL A 188 3.34 13.27 -5.85
CA VAL A 188 3.58 11.82 -5.72
C VAL A 188 3.86 11.22 -7.11
N ASP A 189 4.95 10.46 -7.23
CA ASP A 189 5.41 9.77 -8.45
C ASP A 189 5.67 8.29 -8.17
N TYR A 190 5.36 7.38 -9.11
CA TYR A 190 5.44 5.92 -8.89
C TYR A 190 5.41 5.07 -10.17
#